data_AF-A0A9P3LY08-F1
#
_entry.id   AF-A0A9P3LY08-F1
#
_cell.length_a   1.000
_cell.length_b   1.000
_cell.length_c   1.000
_cell.angle_alpha   90.00
_cell.angle_beta   90.00
_cell.angle_gamma   90.00
#
_symmetry.space_group_name_H-M   'P 1'
#
loop_
_entity.id
_entity.type
_entity.pdbx_description
1 polymer ?
#
loop_
_entity_poly.entity_id
_entity_poly.type
_entity_poly.pdbx_seq_one_letter_code
_entity_poly.pdbx_strand_id
1 'polypeptide(L)'
;MEQFMDAHANKNSMPGNRVIPPFFFPKGNPTGPNIVFSIRINGDLFPVFVQLKLRKILSAAQVKYAASTVSAPKIERHATGSRRFCLSNNTFISIIVAYPAGVVDKLKRPAPSYDLSRLLPRTASKSTYLTQLVLFFKSHGPSPDSYDSQEFETSSSFSSDPNNNQDNSNKHWDDPGRNRHPTVPLSLKDLLVLDELADKIAKIEADRVFEDKEAGRIHGTPIRSNPFLASKMREQINCWTTHGRWVRQDSESTKTLKHLGDSRFAKCDKNFMKALDREGHGHFLGQYDHVHERLLVREAVKYKWVPDEMICGPGTDIGLKDIKAEYQTFTKPRFCEIMDRREILVVGDLTQYQIHDVLLSAFQSSFVCYGELGCLHHSSHGLCPGVALKYARNDLLSVPWAVNPEEEEFPSASTVEQPWATPEMLLKYKVLILNRGLFWRPDEVFMGEMVFTMKHLAKYYPDLLILYRASHPVTSDCTQLKTQGEDEAIFDKETGGTVVEGTILQKPLSEPPKRTESSSTSGKAEFRPTVADIQRQNRIAKTIVEAAGGIYLDTEAMFAMRPDGRMGEGDCTRFCAPGPLDAYADLIYNTLRILRAPLPQE
;
A
#
# COMPACT_ATOMS: atom_id res chain seq x y z
N MET A 1 -30.24 12.13 -12.22
CA MET A 1 -31.06 11.15 -12.98
C MET A 1 -31.78 11.81 -14.13
N GLU A 2 -32.65 12.81 -13.94
CA GLU A 2 -33.43 13.39 -15.05
C GLU A 2 -32.59 13.92 -16.22
N GLN A 3 -31.55 14.72 -15.96
CA GLN A 3 -30.64 15.22 -17.00
C GLN A 3 -29.88 14.09 -17.70
N PHE A 4 -29.56 13.01 -16.98
CA PHE A 4 -28.91 11.82 -17.52
C PHE A 4 -29.88 11.03 -18.42
N MET A 5 -31.14 10.85 -17.99
CA MET A 5 -32.19 10.21 -18.78
C MET A 5 -32.50 11.01 -20.04
N ASP A 6 -32.58 12.33 -19.94
CA ASP A 6 -32.80 13.22 -21.09
C ASP A 6 -31.63 13.14 -22.10
N ALA A 7 -30.40 13.10 -21.60
CA ALA A 7 -29.21 12.92 -22.43
C ALA A 7 -29.27 11.62 -23.25
N HIS A 8 -29.61 10.50 -22.63
CA HIS A 8 -29.68 9.21 -23.31
C HIS A 8 -30.93 9.06 -24.18
N ALA A 9 -32.12 9.38 -23.65
CA ALA A 9 -33.38 9.13 -24.34
C ALA A 9 -33.65 10.12 -25.49
N ASN A 10 -33.28 11.39 -25.33
CA ASN A 10 -33.68 12.46 -26.27
C ASN A 10 -32.49 13.07 -27.04
N LYS A 11 -31.25 12.87 -26.58
CA LYS A 11 -30.07 13.56 -27.13
C LYS A 11 -28.99 12.60 -27.64
N ASN A 12 -29.34 11.34 -27.96
CA ASN A 12 -28.40 10.32 -28.44
C ASN A 12 -27.13 10.19 -27.58
N SER A 13 -27.26 10.30 -26.25
CA SER A 13 -26.15 10.29 -25.29
C SER A 13 -25.15 11.45 -25.46
N MET A 14 -25.54 12.53 -26.14
CA MET A 14 -24.73 13.71 -26.44
C MET A 14 -25.44 15.03 -26.07
N PRO A 15 -25.58 15.36 -24.78
CA PRO A 15 -25.98 16.70 -24.36
C PRO A 15 -24.85 17.71 -24.67
N GLY A 16 -25.02 18.45 -25.76
CA GLY A 16 -23.98 19.34 -26.32
C GLY A 16 -22.90 18.56 -27.07
N ASN A 17 -21.63 18.97 -26.96
CA ASN A 17 -20.49 18.28 -27.60
C ASN A 17 -19.81 17.25 -26.68
N ARG A 18 -20.47 16.80 -25.60
CA ARG A 18 -19.92 15.82 -24.65
C ARG A 18 -20.71 14.52 -24.71
N VAL A 19 -19.99 13.42 -24.91
CA VAL A 19 -20.55 12.06 -24.80
C VAL A 19 -20.77 11.74 -23.32
N ILE A 20 -21.98 11.36 -22.97
CA ILE A 20 -22.31 10.86 -21.62
C ILE A 20 -22.22 9.33 -21.65
N PRO A 21 -21.36 8.73 -20.80
CA PRO A 21 -21.23 7.28 -20.76
C PRO A 21 -22.50 6.65 -20.13
N PRO A 22 -22.80 5.37 -20.41
CA PRO A 22 -24.02 4.71 -19.94
C PRO A 22 -24.01 4.36 -18.43
N PHE A 23 -23.22 5.09 -17.64
CA PHE A 23 -23.06 4.91 -16.21
C PHE A 23 -23.48 6.19 -15.48
N PHE A 24 -24.34 6.06 -14.49
CA PHE A 24 -24.74 7.17 -13.62
C PHE A 24 -24.28 6.91 -12.19
N PHE A 25 -23.44 7.80 -11.66
CA PHE A 25 -23.04 7.82 -10.26
C PHE A 25 -23.81 8.94 -9.55
N PRO A 26 -24.79 8.64 -8.68
CA PRO A 26 -25.43 9.69 -7.91
C PRO A 26 -24.47 10.30 -6.88
N LYS A 27 -24.81 11.53 -6.45
CA LYS A 27 -24.07 12.28 -5.43
C LYS A 27 -23.96 11.47 -4.13
N GLY A 28 -22.89 11.72 -3.36
CA GLY A 28 -22.33 10.87 -2.29
C GLY A 28 -23.19 10.53 -1.06
N ASN A 29 -24.51 10.70 -1.12
CA ASN A 29 -25.43 10.21 -0.11
C ASN A 29 -25.81 8.75 -0.42
N PRO A 30 -25.86 7.85 0.59
CA PRO A 30 -26.30 6.49 0.39
C PRO A 30 -27.73 6.48 -0.13
N THR A 31 -27.85 6.13 -1.40
CA THR A 31 -29.13 6.03 -2.10
C THR A 31 -29.21 4.59 -2.56
N GLY A 32 -30.10 3.79 -1.97
CA GLY A 32 -30.59 2.49 -2.47
C GLY A 32 -29.62 1.38 -2.93
N PRO A 33 -30.16 0.29 -3.50
CA PRO A 33 -29.45 -0.78 -4.20
C PRO A 33 -29.07 -0.41 -5.64
N ASN A 34 -27.98 -0.96 -6.18
CA ASN A 34 -27.55 -0.73 -7.57
C ASN A 34 -28.72 -0.99 -8.53
N ILE A 35 -28.98 -0.04 -9.42
CA ILE A 35 -30.06 -0.15 -10.39
C ILE A 35 -29.41 -0.37 -11.76
N VAL A 36 -29.72 -1.48 -12.40
CA VAL A 36 -29.42 -1.69 -13.81
C VAL A 36 -30.72 -1.54 -14.55
N PHE A 37 -30.78 -0.70 -15.58
CA PHE A 37 -31.93 -0.70 -16.47
C PHE A 37 -31.51 -0.65 -17.92
N SER A 38 -32.30 -1.26 -18.79
CA SER A 38 -32.06 -1.22 -20.23
C SER A 38 -32.99 -0.19 -20.86
N ILE A 39 -32.43 0.71 -21.66
CA ILE A 39 -33.19 1.64 -22.51
C ILE A 39 -33.13 1.12 -23.94
N ARG A 40 -34.28 0.92 -24.60
CA ARG A 40 -34.32 0.67 -26.04
C ARG A 40 -34.56 1.98 -26.80
N ILE A 41 -33.66 2.33 -27.71
CA ILE A 41 -33.72 3.54 -28.56
C ILE A 41 -33.57 3.10 -30.01
N ASN A 42 -34.56 3.36 -30.86
CA ASN A 42 -34.54 3.02 -32.29
C ASN A 42 -34.23 1.55 -32.62
N GLY A 43 -34.60 0.62 -31.73
CA GLY A 43 -34.35 -0.81 -31.90
C GLY A 43 -33.11 -1.32 -31.15
N ASP A 44 -32.17 -0.45 -30.83
CA ASP A 44 -30.93 -0.78 -30.12
C ASP A 44 -31.11 -0.73 -28.60
N LEU A 45 -30.46 -1.66 -27.90
CA LEU A 45 -30.58 -1.82 -26.45
C LEU A 45 -29.34 -1.27 -25.75
N PHE A 46 -29.53 -0.26 -24.90
CA PHE A 46 -28.47 0.38 -24.14
C PHE A 46 -28.59 -0.03 -22.67
N PRO A 47 -27.64 -0.82 -22.14
CA PRO A 47 -27.60 -1.11 -20.72
C PRO A 47 -27.14 0.16 -19.98
N VAL A 48 -27.95 0.61 -19.04
CA VAL A 48 -27.64 1.72 -18.14
C VAL A 48 -27.35 1.17 -16.76
N PHE A 49 -26.18 1.49 -16.24
CA PHE A 49 -25.74 1.08 -14.92
C PHE A 49 -25.79 2.28 -13.98
N VAL A 50 -26.65 2.22 -12.99
CA VAL A 50 -26.64 3.14 -11.85
C VAL A 50 -25.88 2.47 -10.73
N GLN A 51 -24.59 2.76 -10.67
CA GLN A 51 -23.73 2.26 -9.62
C GLN A 51 -23.74 3.24 -8.44
N LEU A 52 -24.20 2.74 -7.31
CA LEU A 52 -24.30 3.52 -6.09
C LEU A 52 -22.97 3.34 -5.35
N LYS A 53 -22.30 4.45 -5.02
CA LYS A 53 -21.08 4.42 -4.21
C LYS A 53 -21.44 4.00 -2.79
N LEU A 54 -21.60 2.72 -2.54
CA LEU A 54 -21.62 2.16 -1.19
C LEU A 54 -20.17 2.00 -0.70
N ARG A 55 -19.50 3.15 -0.53
CA ARG A 55 -18.15 3.22 0.06
C ARG A 55 -18.17 3.40 1.59
N LYS A 56 -19.35 3.34 2.22
CA LYS A 56 -19.52 3.55 3.67
C LYS A 56 -20.28 2.38 4.30
N ILE A 57 -19.81 1.94 5.46
CA ILE A 57 -20.60 1.09 6.37
C ILE A 57 -21.88 1.86 6.70
N LEU A 58 -23.04 1.28 6.40
CA LEU A 58 -24.33 1.91 6.66
C LEU A 58 -24.74 1.66 8.11
N SER A 59 -25.15 2.71 8.83
CA SER A 59 -25.83 2.54 10.11
C SER A 59 -27.15 1.79 9.92
N ALA A 60 -27.68 1.13 10.96
CA ALA A 60 -28.97 0.43 10.87
C ALA A 60 -30.11 1.35 10.36
N ALA A 61 -30.08 2.63 10.72
CA ALA A 61 -31.01 3.63 10.20
C ALA A 61 -30.80 3.90 8.70
N GLN A 62 -29.54 3.99 8.24
CA GLN A 62 -29.20 4.15 6.82
C GLN A 62 -29.53 2.90 6.00
N VAL A 63 -29.35 1.69 6.55
CA VAL A 63 -29.79 0.43 5.92
C VAL A 63 -31.30 0.41 5.80
N LYS A 64 -32.03 0.75 6.87
CA LYS A 64 -33.50 0.82 6.86
C LYS A 64 -34.00 1.88 5.88
N TYR A 65 -33.33 3.03 5.80
CA TYR A 65 -33.61 4.07 4.82
C TYR A 65 -33.34 3.60 3.38
N ALA A 66 -32.17 3.02 3.11
CA ALA A 66 -31.81 2.49 1.80
C ALA A 66 -32.78 1.38 1.36
N ALA A 67 -33.15 0.46 2.25
CA ALA A 67 -34.18 -0.54 2.00
C ALA A 67 -35.56 0.10 1.78
N SER A 68 -35.90 1.19 2.46
CA SER A 68 -37.16 1.90 2.22
C SER A 68 -37.23 2.55 0.83
N THR A 69 -36.08 2.84 0.18
CA THR A 69 -36.06 3.42 -1.17
C THR A 69 -36.57 2.45 -2.25
N VAL A 70 -36.61 1.15 -1.96
CA VAL A 70 -37.24 0.14 -2.83
C VAL A 70 -38.69 -0.17 -2.44
N SER A 71 -39.27 0.57 -1.50
CA SER A 71 -40.71 0.43 -1.23
C SER A 71 -41.50 0.82 -2.48
N ALA A 72 -42.62 0.13 -2.73
CA ALA A 72 -43.48 0.42 -3.88
C ALA A 72 -43.80 1.92 -4.02
N PRO A 73 -44.11 2.69 -2.95
CA PRO A 73 -44.37 4.14 -3.08
C PRO A 73 -43.13 4.97 -3.48
N LYS A 74 -41.93 4.55 -3.09
CA LYS A 74 -40.68 5.23 -3.46
C LYS A 74 -40.26 4.88 -4.89
N ILE A 75 -40.36 3.60 -5.26
CA ILE A 75 -40.15 3.14 -6.64
C ILE A 75 -41.15 3.84 -7.56
N GLU A 76 -42.43 3.90 -7.20
CA GLU A 76 -43.45 4.58 -7.99
C GLU A 76 -43.10 6.05 -8.16
N ARG A 77 -42.73 6.76 -7.09
CA ARG A 77 -42.25 8.16 -7.20
C ARG A 77 -41.04 8.32 -8.12
N HIS A 78 -40.07 7.40 -8.08
CA HIS A 78 -38.93 7.40 -9.00
C HIS A 78 -39.34 7.07 -10.45
N ALA A 79 -40.31 6.17 -10.62
CA ALA A 79 -40.85 5.75 -11.91
C ALA A 79 -41.74 6.83 -12.55
N THR A 80 -42.50 7.61 -11.78
CA THR A 80 -43.36 8.69 -12.30
C THR A 80 -42.55 9.74 -13.05
N GLY A 81 -41.37 10.11 -12.52
CA GLY A 81 -40.42 11.00 -13.23
C GLY A 81 -39.74 10.36 -14.44
N SER A 82 -39.77 9.02 -14.52
CA SER A 82 -39.16 8.24 -15.61
C SER A 82 -40.12 8.02 -16.79
N ARG A 83 -41.45 7.99 -16.53
CA ARG A 83 -42.49 7.76 -17.55
C ARG A 83 -42.45 8.75 -18.71
N ARG A 84 -42.08 10.01 -18.44
CA ARG A 84 -41.95 11.05 -19.47
C ARG A 84 -40.81 10.80 -20.47
N PHE A 85 -39.96 9.80 -20.22
CA PHE A 85 -38.91 9.36 -21.15
C PHE A 85 -39.31 8.08 -21.92
N CYS A 86 -40.50 7.52 -21.66
CA CYS A 86 -41.11 6.43 -22.40
C CYS A 86 -42.17 6.97 -23.38
N LEU A 87 -41.79 7.89 -24.27
CA LEU A 87 -42.73 8.67 -25.10
C LEU A 87 -43.21 7.95 -26.36
N SER A 88 -42.67 6.78 -26.70
CA SER A 88 -43.02 6.03 -27.91
C SER A 88 -43.38 4.58 -27.60
N ASN A 89 -44.16 3.94 -28.48
CA ASN A 89 -44.48 2.51 -28.42
C ASN A 89 -43.24 1.59 -28.45
N ASN A 90 -42.04 2.13 -28.74
CA ASN A 90 -40.80 1.38 -28.86
C ASN A 90 -39.75 1.71 -27.78
N THR A 91 -40.07 2.57 -26.81
CA THR A 91 -39.17 2.93 -25.71
C THR A 91 -39.71 2.39 -24.38
N PHE A 92 -39.09 1.32 -23.87
CA PHE A 92 -39.40 0.77 -22.55
C PHE A 92 -38.16 0.80 -21.67
N ILE A 93 -38.37 1.06 -20.38
CA ILE A 93 -37.33 0.99 -19.34
C ILE A 93 -37.59 -0.28 -18.54
N SER A 94 -36.70 -1.26 -18.65
CA SER A 94 -36.73 -2.46 -17.80
C SER A 94 -35.76 -2.26 -16.64
N ILE A 95 -36.25 -2.29 -15.40
CA ILE A 95 -35.47 -2.00 -14.20
C ILE A 95 -35.15 -3.30 -13.45
N ILE A 96 -33.87 -3.60 -13.32
CA ILE A 96 -33.32 -4.65 -12.47
C ILE A 96 -32.70 -3.97 -11.25
N VAL A 97 -33.20 -4.32 -10.07
CA VAL A 97 -32.67 -3.82 -8.80
C VAL A 97 -31.79 -4.90 -8.17
N ALA A 98 -30.49 -4.65 -8.06
CA ALA A 98 -29.51 -5.59 -7.53
C ALA A 98 -28.86 -5.04 -6.26
N TYR A 99 -28.84 -5.83 -5.19
CA TYR A 99 -28.12 -5.49 -3.97
C TYR A 99 -26.67 -5.96 -4.10
N PRO A 100 -25.67 -5.13 -3.71
CA PRO A 100 -24.37 -5.71 -3.36
C PRO A 100 -24.56 -6.61 -2.14
N ALA A 101 -24.13 -7.85 -2.22
CA ALA A 101 -23.97 -8.72 -1.05
C ALA A 101 -22.88 -8.12 -0.13
N GLY A 102 -22.90 -8.21 1.20
CA GLY A 102 -23.76 -9.02 2.07
C GLY A 102 -24.70 -8.21 2.98
N VAL A 103 -25.97 -8.65 3.01
CA VAL A 103 -26.95 -8.23 4.01
C VAL A 103 -26.65 -9.04 5.27
N VAL A 104 -26.18 -8.36 6.31
CA VAL A 104 -26.03 -8.91 7.65
C VAL A 104 -27.36 -9.58 8.06
N ASP A 105 -27.28 -10.83 8.53
CA ASP A 105 -28.38 -11.66 9.00
C ASP A 105 -29.41 -10.85 9.80
N LYS A 106 -30.66 -10.70 9.28
CA LYS A 106 -31.92 -10.49 10.06
C LYS A 106 -33.18 -10.11 9.27
N LEU A 107 -33.21 -10.12 7.94
CA LEU A 107 -34.48 -9.91 7.21
C LEU A 107 -35.10 -11.25 6.77
N LYS A 108 -36.11 -11.74 7.51
CA LYS A 108 -36.96 -12.85 7.04
C LYS A 108 -37.76 -12.37 5.82
N ARG A 109 -37.42 -12.88 4.65
CA ARG A 109 -38.16 -12.66 3.40
C ARG A 109 -39.39 -13.59 3.35
N PRO A 110 -40.57 -13.16 2.87
CA PRO A 110 -41.63 -14.09 2.48
C PRO A 110 -41.19 -14.82 1.20
N ALA A 111 -41.30 -16.15 1.18
CA ALA A 111 -40.90 -16.97 0.05
C ALA A 111 -41.96 -16.93 -1.08
N PRO A 112 -41.60 -16.61 -2.33
CA PRO A 112 -42.40 -16.99 -3.48
C PRO A 112 -42.03 -18.41 -3.92
N SER A 113 -43.04 -19.27 -4.14
CA SER A 113 -42.84 -20.61 -4.68
C SER A 113 -42.56 -20.55 -6.18
N TYR A 114 -41.35 -20.92 -6.58
CA TYR A 114 -41.05 -21.27 -7.96
C TYR A 114 -40.24 -22.57 -8.01
N ASP A 115 -40.73 -23.52 -8.78
CA ASP A 115 -40.11 -24.83 -9.02
C ASP A 115 -38.94 -24.69 -10.00
N LEU A 116 -37.73 -24.78 -9.46
CA LEU A 116 -36.45 -24.65 -10.18
C LEU A 116 -35.96 -25.96 -10.82
N SER A 117 -36.77 -27.02 -10.84
CA SER A 117 -36.37 -28.32 -11.40
C SER A 117 -36.19 -28.36 -12.92
N ARG A 118 -36.50 -27.26 -13.64
CA ARG A 118 -36.47 -27.20 -15.12
C ARG A 118 -35.27 -26.46 -15.74
N LEU A 119 -34.29 -25.98 -14.97
CA LEU A 119 -33.23 -25.09 -15.52
C LEU A 119 -31.78 -25.58 -15.34
N LEU A 120 -31.52 -26.87 -15.17
CA LEU A 120 -30.14 -27.39 -15.21
C LEU A 120 -29.95 -28.46 -16.29
N PRO A 121 -28.92 -28.33 -17.16
CA PRO A 121 -28.42 -29.46 -17.93
C PRO A 121 -27.84 -30.52 -16.98
N ARG A 122 -28.16 -31.78 -17.27
CA ARG A 122 -27.56 -32.94 -16.61
C ARG A 122 -26.11 -33.10 -17.07
N THR A 123 -25.25 -33.53 -16.13
CA THR A 123 -23.81 -33.90 -16.24
C THR A 123 -22.86 -32.69 -16.22
N ALA A 124 -21.80 -32.59 -15.40
CA ALA A 124 -21.12 -33.55 -14.54
C ALA A 124 -20.47 -32.86 -13.31
N SER A 125 -20.33 -33.65 -12.23
CA SER A 125 -19.46 -33.50 -11.05
C SER A 125 -19.52 -32.21 -10.19
N LYS A 126 -20.40 -32.24 -9.19
CA LYS A 126 -20.21 -31.54 -7.91
C LYS A 126 -19.58 -32.52 -6.92
N SER A 127 -18.78 -32.01 -5.96
CA SER A 127 -18.89 -32.29 -4.52
C SER A 127 -17.54 -32.41 -3.82
N THR A 128 -17.02 -31.32 -3.23
CA THR A 128 -16.47 -31.31 -1.84
C THR A 128 -16.10 -29.91 -1.34
N TYR A 129 -15.67 -28.98 -2.19
CA TYR A 129 -15.04 -27.73 -1.71
C TYR A 129 -15.99 -26.59 -1.34
N LEU A 130 -17.22 -26.55 -1.87
CA LEU A 130 -18.14 -25.43 -1.62
C LEU A 130 -18.75 -25.44 -0.20
N THR A 131 -18.77 -26.59 0.47
CA THR A 131 -19.46 -26.75 1.76
C THR A 131 -18.61 -26.24 2.94
N GLN A 132 -17.29 -26.17 2.81
CA GLN A 132 -16.41 -25.60 3.84
C GLN A 132 -16.48 -24.05 3.88
N LEU A 133 -16.80 -23.40 2.76
CA LEU A 133 -16.88 -21.94 2.66
C LEU A 133 -18.09 -21.35 3.42
N VAL A 134 -19.16 -22.12 3.61
CA VAL A 134 -20.39 -21.68 4.29
C VAL A 134 -20.35 -21.93 5.80
N LEU A 135 -19.52 -22.87 6.27
CA LEU A 135 -19.41 -23.18 7.70
C LEU A 135 -18.49 -22.22 8.47
N PHE A 136 -17.54 -21.55 7.80
CA PHE A 136 -16.62 -20.60 8.45
C PHE A 136 -17.31 -19.33 8.97
N PHE A 137 -18.46 -18.93 8.41
CA PHE A 137 -19.24 -17.77 8.88
C PHE A 137 -20.30 -18.12 9.94
N LYS A 138 -20.34 -19.37 10.43
CA LYS A 138 -21.21 -19.81 11.52
C LYS A 138 -20.39 -20.45 12.64
N SER A 139 -19.80 -19.63 13.51
CA SER A 139 -19.31 -20.13 14.81
C SER A 139 -19.74 -19.24 15.97
N HIS A 140 -20.74 -19.76 16.70
CA HIS A 140 -20.97 -19.68 18.15
C HIS A 140 -21.17 -18.31 18.80
N GLY A 141 -22.43 -17.84 18.81
CA GLY A 141 -22.98 -17.06 19.92
C GLY A 141 -23.78 -17.97 20.85
N PRO A 142 -23.78 -17.77 22.19
CA PRO A 142 -24.50 -18.63 23.12
C PRO A 142 -26.02 -18.45 22.96
N SER A 143 -26.74 -19.56 23.07
CA SER A 143 -28.22 -19.63 23.01
C SER A 143 -28.84 -18.94 24.24
N PRO A 144 -29.99 -18.24 24.09
CA PRO A 144 -30.68 -17.62 25.20
C PRO A 144 -31.75 -18.57 25.74
N ASP A 145 -31.61 -19.02 26.98
CA ASP A 145 -32.70 -19.62 27.75
C ASP A 145 -32.91 -18.83 29.05
N SER A 146 -34.17 -18.80 29.47
CA SER A 146 -34.79 -18.19 30.66
C SER A 146 -34.86 -16.67 30.72
N TYR A 147 -35.95 -16.14 30.16
CA TYR A 147 -36.71 -15.07 30.82
C TYR A 147 -37.49 -15.72 31.97
N ASP A 148 -37.29 -15.23 33.18
CA ASP A 148 -38.32 -15.31 34.22
C ASP A 148 -38.46 -13.92 34.86
N SER A 149 -39.72 -13.53 35.01
CA SER A 149 -40.18 -12.20 35.38
C SER A 149 -40.61 -12.20 36.83
N GLN A 150 -40.15 -11.23 37.63
CA GLN A 150 -40.92 -10.78 38.79
C GLN A 150 -40.59 -9.34 39.20
N GLU A 151 -41.67 -8.62 39.43
CA GLU A 151 -41.80 -7.25 39.95
C GLU A 151 -41.27 -7.12 41.38
N PHE A 152 -40.78 -5.94 41.77
CA PHE A 152 -41.35 -5.10 42.85
C PHE A 152 -40.49 -3.84 43.14
N GLU A 153 -41.13 -2.69 42.97
CA GLU A 153 -41.15 -1.48 43.81
C GLU A 153 -39.90 -0.82 44.44
N THR A 154 -39.78 0.47 44.11
CA THR A 154 -39.57 1.65 44.98
C THR A 154 -38.24 1.85 45.73
N SER A 155 -37.54 2.95 45.42
CA SER A 155 -37.65 4.25 46.13
C SER A 155 -36.37 5.08 46.03
N SER A 156 -36.55 6.38 45.72
CA SER A 156 -35.72 7.54 46.15
C SER A 156 -34.23 7.58 45.73
N SER A 157 -33.62 8.70 45.35
CA SER A 157 -33.86 10.10 45.70
C SER A 157 -33.11 10.99 44.70
N PHE A 158 -33.74 12.11 44.38
CA PHE A 158 -33.13 13.27 43.75
C PHE A 158 -32.15 13.93 44.74
N SER A 159 -30.96 14.28 44.26
CA SER A 159 -30.21 15.42 44.81
C SER A 159 -29.59 16.19 43.65
N SER A 160 -30.04 17.44 43.54
CA SER A 160 -29.63 18.49 42.63
C SER A 160 -28.21 18.97 42.89
N ASP A 161 -27.42 19.15 41.84
CA ASP A 161 -26.36 20.15 41.82
C ASP A 161 -26.27 20.80 40.43
N PRO A 162 -26.55 22.11 40.31
CA PRO A 162 -26.38 22.86 39.08
C PRO A 162 -25.05 23.62 39.12
N ASN A 163 -24.14 23.35 38.18
CA ASN A 163 -23.17 24.32 37.61
C ASN A 163 -22.06 23.59 36.86
N ASN A 164 -22.15 23.51 35.52
CA ASN A 164 -21.21 24.24 34.66
C ASN A 164 -21.60 24.07 33.18
N ASN A 165 -22.09 25.16 32.60
CA ASN A 165 -22.10 25.35 31.16
C ASN A 165 -20.67 25.55 30.69
N GLN A 166 -20.11 24.56 30.00
CA GLN A 166 -19.07 24.82 29.01
C GLN A 166 -19.35 23.99 27.75
N ASP A 167 -19.75 24.74 26.74
CA ASP A 167 -19.88 24.39 25.34
C ASP A 167 -18.73 23.49 24.89
N ASN A 168 -19.04 22.24 24.53
CA ASN A 168 -18.07 21.27 24.03
C ASN A 168 -18.56 20.72 22.68
N SER A 169 -18.75 21.62 21.72
CA SER A 169 -18.99 21.31 20.31
C SER A 169 -17.66 21.02 19.57
N ASN A 170 -16.80 20.16 20.13
CA ASN A 170 -15.50 19.80 19.54
C ASN A 170 -15.14 18.31 19.65
N LYS A 171 -16.11 17.42 19.47
CA LYS A 171 -15.86 15.96 19.34
C LYS A 171 -16.66 15.36 18.19
N HIS A 172 -16.20 15.60 16.96
CA HIS A 172 -16.68 14.84 15.80
C HIS A 172 -15.53 14.53 14.82
N TRP A 173 -14.41 14.03 15.35
CA TRP A 173 -13.23 13.65 14.57
C TRP A 173 -12.98 12.13 14.52
N ASP A 174 -13.84 11.32 15.15
CA ASP A 174 -13.76 9.86 15.11
C ASP A 174 -14.97 9.28 14.37
N ASP A 175 -14.96 9.27 13.02
CA ASP A 175 -15.81 8.34 12.27
C ASP A 175 -15.07 6.99 12.15
N PRO A 176 -15.35 5.99 13.02
CA PRO A 176 -14.51 4.81 13.22
C PRO A 176 -14.80 3.70 12.18
N GLY A 177 -15.48 4.02 11.08
CA GLY A 177 -15.95 3.05 10.08
C GLY A 177 -15.02 2.84 8.89
N ARG A 178 -13.99 3.67 8.69
CA ARG A 178 -13.16 3.62 7.46
C ARG A 178 -11.94 2.71 7.52
N ASN A 179 -11.41 2.39 8.71
CA ASN A 179 -10.11 1.72 8.88
C ASN A 179 -10.11 0.62 9.97
N ARG A 180 -11.19 -0.16 10.11
CA ARG A 180 -11.14 -1.28 11.07
C ARG A 180 -10.38 -2.44 10.45
N HIS A 181 -9.18 -2.69 10.99
CA HIS A 181 -8.52 -3.99 10.90
C HIS A 181 -9.50 -5.08 11.33
N PRO A 182 -9.48 -6.29 10.72
CA PRO A 182 -10.23 -7.42 11.26
C PRO A 182 -9.95 -7.53 12.76
N THR A 183 -10.97 -7.35 13.59
CA THR A 183 -10.84 -7.39 15.06
C THR A 183 -10.74 -8.82 15.59
N VAL A 184 -10.70 -9.80 14.69
CA VAL A 184 -10.60 -11.22 15.02
C VAL A 184 -9.13 -11.63 14.85
N PRO A 185 -8.43 -12.01 15.92
CA PRO A 185 -7.11 -12.61 15.79
C PRO A 185 -7.23 -13.89 14.95
N LEU A 186 -6.41 -14.00 13.89
CA LEU A 186 -6.39 -15.15 12.99
C LEU A 186 -5.31 -16.15 13.45
N SER A 187 -5.61 -17.45 13.35
CA SER A 187 -4.58 -18.48 13.56
C SER A 187 -3.56 -18.46 12.43
N LEU A 188 -2.37 -19.06 12.63
CA LEU A 188 -1.40 -19.22 11.54
C LEU A 188 -1.99 -19.96 10.34
N LYS A 189 -2.85 -20.95 10.59
CA LYS A 189 -3.53 -21.70 9.53
C LYS A 189 -4.47 -20.81 8.72
N ASP A 190 -5.26 -19.97 9.39
CA ASP A 190 -6.19 -19.06 8.72
C ASP A 190 -5.44 -18.00 7.92
N LEU A 191 -4.31 -17.51 8.46
CA LEU A 191 -3.42 -16.60 7.75
C LEU A 191 -2.84 -17.23 6.48
N LEU A 192 -2.45 -18.51 6.50
CA LEU A 192 -1.98 -19.22 5.31
C LEU A 192 -3.09 -19.37 4.25
N VAL A 193 -4.33 -19.67 4.66
CA VAL A 193 -5.48 -19.74 3.75
C VAL A 193 -5.77 -18.37 3.14
N LEU A 194 -5.73 -17.31 3.96
CA LEU A 194 -5.93 -15.94 3.50
C LEU A 194 -4.84 -15.51 2.51
N ASP A 195 -3.59 -15.87 2.77
CA ASP A 195 -2.46 -15.62 1.88
C ASP A 195 -2.65 -16.32 0.52
N GLU A 196 -3.00 -17.61 0.52
CA GLU A 196 -3.26 -18.37 -0.71
C GLU A 196 -4.43 -17.77 -1.51
N LEU A 197 -5.48 -17.34 -0.82
CA LEU A 197 -6.64 -16.71 -1.44
C LEU A 197 -6.28 -15.35 -2.04
N ALA A 198 -5.55 -14.50 -1.30
CA ALA A 198 -5.09 -13.20 -1.77
C ALA A 198 -4.23 -13.33 -3.03
N ASP A 199 -3.29 -14.29 -3.05
CA ASP A 199 -2.45 -14.56 -4.21
C ASP A 199 -3.28 -15.03 -5.42
N LYS A 200 -4.26 -15.91 -5.22
CA LYS A 200 -5.16 -16.37 -6.30
C LYS A 200 -6.01 -15.23 -6.86
N ILE A 201 -6.59 -14.41 -6.00
CA ILE A 201 -7.42 -13.27 -6.40
C ILE A 201 -6.56 -12.24 -7.16
N ALA A 202 -5.37 -11.92 -6.65
CA ALA A 202 -4.46 -10.99 -7.30
C ALA A 202 -4.04 -11.47 -8.69
N LYS A 203 -3.79 -12.77 -8.87
CA LYS A 203 -3.48 -13.36 -10.18
C LYS A 203 -4.67 -13.26 -11.14
N ILE A 204 -5.87 -13.66 -10.70
CA ILE A 204 -7.09 -13.57 -11.52
C ILE A 204 -7.34 -12.12 -11.96
N GLU A 205 -7.20 -11.16 -11.05
CA GLU A 205 -7.39 -9.73 -11.37
C GLU A 205 -6.28 -9.18 -12.27
N ALA A 206 -5.03 -9.60 -12.07
CA ALA A 206 -3.92 -9.26 -12.95
C ALA A 206 -4.18 -9.76 -14.38
N ASP A 207 -4.49 -11.05 -14.54
CA ASP A 207 -4.76 -11.69 -15.83
C ASP A 207 -5.94 -11.01 -16.54
N ARG A 208 -7.02 -10.71 -15.79
CA ARG A 208 -8.22 -10.04 -16.29
C ARG A 208 -7.94 -8.63 -16.79
N VAL A 209 -7.04 -7.89 -16.14
CA VAL A 209 -6.85 -6.45 -16.39
C VAL A 209 -5.75 -6.16 -17.40
N PHE A 210 -4.63 -6.87 -17.30
CA PHE A 210 -3.46 -6.61 -18.12
C PHE A 210 -3.42 -7.45 -19.39
N GLU A 211 -4.26 -8.51 -19.49
CA GLU A 211 -4.23 -9.55 -20.53
C GLU A 211 -2.81 -10.16 -20.68
N ASP A 212 -2.67 -11.31 -21.34
CA ASP A 212 -1.34 -11.88 -21.65
C ASP A 212 -0.46 -10.97 -22.54
N LYS A 213 -0.96 -9.81 -22.96
CA LYS A 213 -0.26 -8.85 -23.83
C LYS A 213 0.86 -8.11 -23.11
N GLU A 214 0.70 -7.74 -21.85
CA GLU A 214 1.74 -7.06 -21.08
C GLU A 214 2.47 -8.00 -20.11
N ALA A 215 1.88 -9.17 -19.82
CA ALA A 215 2.50 -10.23 -19.04
C ALA A 215 3.88 -10.60 -19.61
N GLY A 216 4.88 -10.60 -18.75
CA GLY A 216 6.26 -10.91 -19.13
C GLY A 216 7.05 -9.75 -19.74
N ARG A 217 6.49 -8.55 -19.98
CA ARG A 217 7.26 -7.40 -20.48
C ARG A 217 7.84 -6.55 -19.35
N ILE A 218 8.85 -5.74 -19.64
CA ILE A 218 9.32 -4.65 -18.76
C ILE A 218 9.23 -3.31 -19.50
N HIS A 219 8.34 -2.43 -19.07
CA HIS A 219 8.10 -1.12 -19.69
C HIS A 219 9.27 -0.15 -19.48
N GLY A 220 9.38 0.84 -20.37
CA GLY A 220 10.48 1.83 -20.32
C GLY A 220 11.89 1.25 -20.48
N THR A 221 12.02 0.05 -21.05
CA THR A 221 13.31 -0.61 -21.31
C THR A 221 13.42 -1.14 -22.74
N PRO A 222 14.65 -1.31 -23.27
CA PRO A 222 14.88 -1.92 -24.59
C PRO A 222 14.44 -3.39 -24.67
N ILE A 223 14.34 -4.08 -23.53
CA ILE A 223 14.02 -5.52 -23.46
C ILE A 223 12.51 -5.79 -23.39
N ARG A 224 11.67 -4.75 -23.50
CA ARG A 224 10.20 -4.86 -23.42
C ARG A 224 9.63 -5.93 -24.34
N SER A 225 10.23 -6.15 -25.50
CA SER A 225 9.79 -7.12 -26.51
C SER A 225 10.28 -8.55 -26.28
N ASN A 226 11.08 -8.81 -25.23
CA ASN A 226 11.64 -10.13 -24.93
C ASN A 226 11.16 -10.64 -23.55
N PRO A 227 10.02 -11.36 -23.49
CA PRO A 227 9.46 -11.84 -22.25
C PRO A 227 10.36 -12.82 -21.48
N PHE A 228 11.11 -13.65 -22.21
CA PHE A 228 12.04 -14.59 -21.59
C PHE A 228 13.17 -13.87 -20.86
N LEU A 229 13.80 -12.89 -21.51
CA LEU A 229 14.86 -12.09 -20.89
C LEU A 229 14.33 -11.25 -19.72
N ALA A 230 13.14 -10.67 -19.86
CA ALA A 230 12.48 -9.96 -18.77
C ALA A 230 12.23 -10.85 -17.54
N SER A 231 11.79 -12.11 -17.75
CA SER A 231 11.67 -13.09 -16.66
C SER A 231 13.02 -13.33 -15.98
N LYS A 232 14.08 -13.56 -16.77
CA LYS A 232 15.43 -13.76 -16.22
C LYS A 232 15.97 -12.55 -15.47
N MET A 233 15.65 -11.32 -15.91
CA MET A 233 16.04 -10.13 -15.15
C MET A 233 15.27 -9.98 -13.84
N ARG A 234 13.97 -10.30 -13.82
CA ARG A 234 13.18 -10.33 -12.57
C ARG A 234 13.71 -11.39 -11.60
N GLU A 235 14.01 -12.59 -12.10
CA GLU A 235 14.65 -13.66 -11.31
C GLU A 235 15.99 -13.19 -10.74
N GLN A 236 16.82 -12.50 -11.53
CA GLN A 236 18.11 -11.96 -11.08
C GLN A 236 17.94 -10.92 -9.96
N ILE A 237 17.04 -9.95 -10.14
CA ILE A 237 16.77 -8.90 -9.15
C ILE A 237 16.24 -9.50 -7.86
N ASN A 238 15.30 -10.45 -7.98
CA ASN A 238 14.76 -11.18 -6.83
C ASN A 238 15.87 -11.96 -6.12
N CYS A 239 16.76 -12.63 -6.87
CA CYS A 239 17.88 -13.36 -6.29
C CYS A 239 18.74 -12.47 -5.40
N TRP A 240 19.12 -11.28 -5.89
CA TRP A 240 19.95 -10.36 -5.12
C TRP A 240 19.32 -9.90 -3.81
N THR A 241 17.99 -9.85 -3.70
CA THR A 241 17.31 -9.40 -2.48
C THR A 241 16.92 -10.57 -1.56
N THR A 242 16.74 -11.78 -2.08
CA THR A 242 16.33 -12.96 -1.30
C THR A 242 17.48 -13.88 -0.90
N HIS A 243 18.57 -13.91 -1.68
CA HIS A 243 19.75 -14.74 -1.43
C HIS A 243 20.96 -13.84 -1.19
N GLY A 244 21.17 -13.48 0.07
CA GLY A 244 22.29 -12.68 0.50
C GLY A 244 22.37 -12.59 2.02
N ARG A 245 23.30 -11.79 2.50
CA ARG A 245 23.49 -11.57 3.94
C ARG A 245 24.03 -10.17 4.22
N TRP A 246 23.77 -9.70 5.44
CA TRP A 246 24.41 -8.51 5.97
C TRP A 246 25.82 -8.85 6.42
N VAL A 247 26.81 -8.28 5.75
CA VAL A 247 28.24 -8.47 6.04
C VAL A 247 28.75 -7.24 6.76
N ARG A 248 29.39 -7.45 7.90
CA ARG A 248 30.01 -6.39 8.69
C ARG A 248 31.25 -5.82 7.98
N GLN A 249 31.41 -4.51 8.06
CA GLN A 249 32.45 -3.70 7.43
C GLN A 249 33.10 -2.84 8.52
N ASP A 250 34.16 -3.37 9.15
CA ASP A 250 34.85 -2.69 10.26
C ASP A 250 36.05 -1.83 9.80
N SER A 251 36.27 -1.70 8.49
CA SER A 251 37.44 -1.00 7.96
C SER A 251 37.28 0.53 7.95
N GLU A 252 38.36 1.28 8.19
CA GLU A 252 38.41 2.74 8.02
C GLU A 252 38.10 3.18 6.57
N SER A 253 38.33 2.29 5.58
CA SER A 253 37.93 2.50 4.18
C SER A 253 36.42 2.45 3.94
N THR A 254 35.63 2.01 4.94
CA THR A 254 34.17 2.02 4.88
C THR A 254 33.67 3.45 5.05
N LYS A 255 33.68 4.22 3.96
CA LYS A 255 33.03 5.54 3.95
C LYS A 255 31.55 5.36 4.20
N THR A 256 31.11 5.72 5.39
CA THR A 256 29.69 5.78 5.71
C THR A 256 29.02 6.85 4.85
N LEU A 257 27.81 6.58 4.40
CA LEU A 257 27.08 7.53 3.59
C LEU A 257 26.73 8.74 4.46
N LYS A 258 27.22 9.92 4.06
CA LYS A 258 26.89 11.16 4.77
C LYS A 258 25.49 11.61 4.36
N HIS A 259 24.52 11.41 5.23
CA HIS A 259 23.17 11.91 5.01
C HIS A 259 23.08 13.40 5.28
N LEU A 260 22.52 14.14 4.32
CA LEU A 260 22.35 15.59 4.38
C LEU A 260 20.87 16.00 4.42
N GLY A 261 19.95 15.01 4.41
CA GLY A 261 18.52 15.23 4.39
C GLY A 261 17.91 15.55 5.74
N ASP A 262 16.78 14.90 6.04
CA ASP A 262 15.96 15.30 7.18
C ASP A 262 16.69 15.01 8.51
N SER A 263 16.89 16.08 9.29
CA SER A 263 17.54 16.00 10.61
C SER A 263 16.86 15.03 11.58
N ARG A 264 15.59 14.67 11.32
CA ARG A 264 14.83 13.66 12.06
C ARG A 264 15.44 12.26 11.89
N PHE A 265 15.88 11.88 10.70
CA PHE A 265 16.48 10.56 10.45
C PHE A 265 17.91 10.47 11.00
N ALA A 266 18.61 11.61 11.06
CA ALA A 266 19.91 11.75 11.70
C ALA A 266 19.85 11.84 13.24
N LYS A 267 18.66 11.79 13.85
CA LYS A 267 18.50 11.86 15.31
C LYS A 267 19.25 10.73 16.02
N CYS A 268 19.28 9.54 15.44
CA CYS A 268 19.96 8.39 16.02
C CYS A 268 21.47 8.62 16.16
N ASP A 269 22.10 9.26 15.18
CA ASP A 269 23.53 9.60 15.24
C ASP A 269 23.80 10.73 16.25
N LYS A 270 22.89 11.71 16.37
CA LYS A 270 22.97 12.73 17.42
C LYS A 270 22.89 12.14 18.82
N ASN A 271 21.99 11.18 19.03
CA ASN A 271 21.86 10.48 20.31
C ASN A 271 23.11 9.64 20.60
N PHE A 272 23.61 8.92 19.58
CA PHE A 272 24.85 8.16 19.66
C PHE A 272 26.05 9.03 20.08
N MET A 273 26.26 10.16 19.41
CA MET A 273 27.37 11.07 19.73
C MET A 273 27.24 11.70 21.12
N LYS A 274 26.04 12.11 21.52
CA LYS A 274 25.80 12.66 22.87
C LYS A 274 26.15 11.69 23.98
N ALA A 275 26.02 10.40 23.72
CA ALA A 275 26.41 9.40 24.69
C ALA A 275 27.92 9.16 24.74
N LEU A 276 28.57 9.11 23.58
CA LEU A 276 30.03 9.04 23.52
C LEU A 276 30.68 10.25 24.20
N ASP A 277 30.14 11.46 24.03
CA ASP A 277 30.65 12.67 24.69
C ASP A 277 30.65 12.55 26.23
N ARG A 278 29.81 11.68 26.81
CA ARG A 278 29.79 11.40 28.26
C ARG A 278 30.85 10.41 28.71
N GLU A 279 31.37 9.58 27.80
CA GLU A 279 32.53 8.72 28.07
C GLU A 279 33.82 9.54 28.25
N GLY A 280 33.77 10.84 27.91
CA GLY A 280 34.91 11.74 27.89
C GLY A 280 35.67 11.57 26.57
N HIS A 281 36.27 12.67 26.10
CA HIS A 281 36.92 12.86 24.79
C HIS A 281 36.02 13.46 23.70
N GLY A 282 36.60 14.38 22.91
CA GLY A 282 35.93 15.05 21.79
C GLY A 282 35.83 14.11 20.59
N HIS A 283 34.80 13.26 20.60
CA HIS A 283 34.54 12.29 19.54
C HIS A 283 33.92 12.98 18.32
N PHE A 284 34.27 12.51 17.12
CA PHE A 284 33.56 12.90 15.91
C PHE A 284 33.02 11.66 15.20
N LEU A 285 31.75 11.75 14.78
CA LEU A 285 31.07 10.68 14.07
C LEU A 285 31.86 10.25 12.82
N GLY A 286 32.07 8.95 12.66
CA GLY A 286 32.80 8.38 11.54
C GLY A 286 34.32 8.36 11.68
N GLN A 287 34.88 8.87 12.79
CA GLN A 287 36.31 8.70 13.08
C GLN A 287 36.60 7.32 13.66
N TYR A 288 37.83 6.85 13.46
CA TYR A 288 38.33 5.67 14.13
C TYR A 288 38.90 6.07 15.50
N ASP A 289 38.35 5.48 16.55
CA ASP A 289 38.84 5.60 17.92
C ASP A 289 39.97 4.59 18.12
N HIS A 290 41.20 5.08 18.06
CA HIS A 290 42.41 4.27 18.25
C HIS A 290 42.58 3.78 19.69
N VAL A 291 41.92 4.41 20.68
CA VAL A 291 42.02 3.99 22.09
C VAL A 291 41.21 2.72 22.32
N HIS A 292 40.01 2.65 21.74
CA HIS A 292 39.10 1.51 21.87
C HIS A 292 39.03 0.64 20.61
N GLU A 293 39.96 0.84 19.66
CA GLU A 293 40.05 0.16 18.35
C GLU A 293 38.71 0.00 17.62
N ARG A 294 37.91 1.08 17.57
CA ARG A 294 36.53 1.05 17.04
C ARG A 294 36.23 2.21 16.10
N LEU A 295 35.45 1.93 15.07
CA LEU A 295 34.84 3.00 14.26
C LEU A 295 33.68 3.63 15.04
N LEU A 296 33.72 4.95 15.24
CA LEU A 296 32.73 5.74 15.98
C LEU A 296 31.47 5.98 15.14
N VAL A 297 30.74 4.90 14.89
CA VAL A 297 29.44 4.88 14.23
C VAL A 297 28.53 3.87 14.91
N ARG A 298 27.22 4.04 14.77
CA ARG A 298 26.24 3.05 15.25
C ARG A 298 26.50 1.69 14.60
N GLU A 299 26.28 0.62 15.35
CA GLU A 299 26.47 -0.76 14.88
C GLU A 299 25.71 -1.01 13.57
N ALA A 300 24.49 -0.47 13.42
CA ALA A 300 23.69 -0.60 12.21
C ALA A 300 24.32 -0.03 10.93
N VAL A 301 25.26 0.91 11.05
CA VAL A 301 25.95 1.53 9.90
C VAL A 301 27.11 0.66 9.42
N LYS A 302 27.56 -0.31 10.23
CA LYS A 302 28.70 -1.18 9.91
C LYS A 302 28.34 -2.35 9.01
N TYR A 303 27.10 -2.48 8.53
CA TYR A 303 26.67 -3.63 7.74
C TYR A 303 26.28 -3.24 6.33
N LYS A 304 26.76 -4.01 5.37
CA LYS A 304 26.41 -3.91 3.95
C LYS A 304 25.72 -5.20 3.51
N TRP A 305 24.66 -5.08 2.71
CA TRP A 305 24.04 -6.22 2.09
C TRP A 305 24.90 -6.74 0.93
N VAL A 306 25.18 -8.04 0.94
CA VAL A 306 25.97 -8.71 -0.08
C VAL A 306 25.17 -9.93 -0.57
N PRO A 307 24.71 -9.94 -1.83
CA PRO A 307 24.12 -11.12 -2.44
C PRO A 307 25.07 -12.32 -2.43
N ASP A 308 24.52 -13.52 -2.41
CA ASP A 308 25.30 -14.74 -2.55
C ASP A 308 25.66 -14.96 -4.03
N GLU A 309 26.88 -14.62 -4.42
CA GLU A 309 27.38 -14.78 -5.79
C GLU A 309 27.44 -16.26 -6.24
N MET A 310 27.43 -17.25 -5.33
CA MET A 310 27.33 -18.66 -5.72
C MET A 310 25.92 -19.02 -6.20
N ILE A 311 24.92 -18.24 -5.83
CA ILE A 311 23.50 -18.44 -6.18
C ILE A 311 23.07 -17.45 -7.26
N CYS A 312 23.46 -16.19 -7.13
CA CYS A 312 23.03 -15.08 -7.98
C CYS A 312 24.09 -14.59 -8.97
N GLY A 313 25.33 -15.10 -8.91
CA GLY A 313 26.39 -14.63 -9.78
C GLY A 313 26.32 -15.19 -11.20
N PRO A 314 27.25 -14.79 -12.08
CA PRO A 314 27.32 -15.30 -13.45
C PRO A 314 27.46 -16.82 -13.50
N GLY A 315 26.74 -17.46 -14.42
CA GLY A 315 26.80 -18.91 -14.67
C GLY A 315 25.88 -19.78 -13.80
N THR A 316 25.15 -19.19 -12.84
CA THR A 316 24.17 -19.93 -12.03
C THR A 316 22.87 -20.19 -12.80
N ASP A 317 21.99 -21.03 -12.25
CA ASP A 317 20.70 -21.35 -12.88
C ASP A 317 19.60 -20.33 -12.61
N ILE A 318 19.80 -19.43 -11.65
CA ILE A 318 18.85 -18.39 -11.29
C ILE A 318 19.22 -17.10 -12.02
N GLY A 319 18.26 -16.51 -12.75
CA GLY A 319 18.48 -15.22 -13.39
C GLY A 319 19.36 -15.27 -14.64
N LEU A 320 20.34 -14.36 -14.71
CA LEU A 320 21.21 -14.18 -15.87
C LEU A 320 22.48 -15.02 -15.72
N LYS A 321 22.95 -15.60 -16.83
CA LYS A 321 24.18 -16.41 -16.84
C LYS A 321 25.43 -15.63 -17.21
N ASP A 322 25.29 -14.37 -17.60
CA ASP A 322 26.39 -13.52 -18.07
C ASP A 322 26.88 -12.55 -16.99
N ILE A 323 27.89 -11.74 -17.35
CA ILE A 323 28.52 -10.76 -16.44
C ILE A 323 27.56 -9.70 -15.89
N LYS A 324 26.36 -9.52 -16.48
CA LYS A 324 25.36 -8.61 -15.92
C LYS A 324 24.85 -9.08 -14.57
N ALA A 325 24.89 -10.39 -14.29
CA ALA A 325 24.47 -10.98 -13.02
C ALA A 325 25.34 -10.58 -11.81
N GLU A 326 26.59 -10.18 -12.04
CA GLU A 326 27.51 -9.74 -10.99
C GLU A 326 26.96 -8.52 -10.24
N TYR A 327 26.85 -8.57 -8.92
CA TYR A 327 26.36 -7.45 -8.13
C TYR A 327 27.46 -6.42 -7.87
N GLN A 328 27.24 -5.18 -8.31
CA GLN A 328 28.27 -4.13 -8.27
C GLN A 328 27.95 -3.05 -7.25
N THR A 329 28.98 -2.47 -6.63
CA THR A 329 28.77 -1.31 -5.74
C THR A 329 28.45 -0.07 -6.58
N PHE A 330 27.52 0.74 -6.09
CA PHE A 330 27.15 2.02 -6.67
C PHE A 330 28.37 2.93 -6.83
N THR A 331 28.44 3.59 -7.98
CA THR A 331 29.28 4.78 -8.16
C THR A 331 28.52 5.83 -8.94
N LYS A 332 28.63 7.10 -8.52
CA LYS A 332 27.94 8.23 -9.16
C LYS A 332 28.17 8.28 -10.68
N PRO A 333 29.41 8.17 -11.21
CA PRO A 333 29.63 8.22 -12.66
C PRO A 333 28.90 7.12 -13.43
N ARG A 334 29.01 5.86 -12.97
CA ARG A 334 28.36 4.73 -13.65
C ARG A 334 26.84 4.79 -13.57
N PHE A 335 26.28 5.23 -12.43
CA PHE A 335 24.83 5.39 -12.32
C PHE A 335 24.33 6.45 -13.30
N CYS A 336 25.01 7.60 -13.38
CA CYS A 336 24.65 8.66 -14.32
C CYS A 336 24.71 8.21 -15.77
N GLU A 337 25.70 7.39 -16.12
CA GLU A 337 25.80 6.78 -17.43
C GLU A 337 24.56 5.90 -17.70
N ILE A 338 24.20 5.00 -16.78
CA ILE A 338 23.05 4.07 -16.90
C ILE A 338 21.71 4.81 -17.06
N MET A 339 21.55 5.92 -16.33
CA MET A 339 20.33 6.69 -16.39
C MET A 339 20.08 7.31 -17.76
N ASP A 340 21.13 7.57 -18.54
CA ASP A 340 21.02 8.13 -19.90
C ASP A 340 20.11 9.36 -19.96
N ARG A 341 20.33 10.30 -19.03
CA ARG A 341 19.53 11.53 -18.90
C ARG A 341 18.03 11.31 -18.61
N ARG A 342 17.64 10.13 -18.11
CA ARG A 342 16.29 9.90 -17.58
C ARG A 342 16.20 10.44 -16.16
N GLU A 343 15.11 11.15 -15.86
CA GLU A 343 14.84 11.66 -14.52
C GLU A 343 13.99 10.69 -13.70
N ILE A 344 14.14 10.75 -12.37
CA ILE A 344 13.52 9.84 -11.41
C ILE A 344 12.44 10.58 -10.63
N LEU A 345 11.25 9.97 -10.54
CA LEU A 345 10.19 10.38 -9.63
C LEU A 345 9.95 9.30 -8.59
N VAL A 346 10.15 9.67 -7.33
CA VAL A 346 9.89 8.83 -6.16
C VAL A 346 8.51 9.17 -5.63
N VAL A 347 7.63 8.19 -5.50
CA VAL A 347 6.24 8.41 -5.06
C VAL A 347 5.84 7.36 -4.03
N GLY A 348 5.28 7.82 -2.92
CA GLY A 348 4.76 6.96 -1.88
C GLY A 348 4.62 7.68 -0.56
N ASP A 349 4.62 6.89 0.52
CA ASP A 349 4.49 7.38 1.89
C ASP A 349 5.80 7.90 2.49
N LEU A 350 5.80 8.12 3.82
CA LEU A 350 6.97 8.58 4.59
C LEU A 350 8.19 7.66 4.49
N THR A 351 8.01 6.35 4.30
CA THR A 351 9.16 5.45 4.10
C THR A 351 9.79 5.66 2.74
N GLN A 352 8.99 6.05 1.76
CA GLN A 352 9.46 6.36 0.42
C GLN A 352 10.26 7.66 0.38
N TYR A 353 9.92 8.63 1.24
CA TYR A 353 10.75 9.82 1.45
C TYR A 353 12.16 9.47 1.95
N GLN A 354 12.33 8.41 2.75
CA GLN A 354 13.67 7.97 3.18
C GLN A 354 14.51 7.46 2.00
N ILE A 355 13.87 6.86 0.99
CA ILE A 355 14.57 6.43 -0.22
C ILE A 355 15.02 7.62 -1.07
N HIS A 356 14.20 8.66 -1.12
CA HIS A 356 14.60 9.93 -1.71
C HIS A 356 15.85 10.50 -1.01
N ASP A 357 15.87 10.52 0.32
CA ASP A 357 17.03 10.97 1.11
C ASP A 357 18.29 10.12 0.84
N VAL A 358 18.17 8.79 0.88
CA VAL A 358 19.26 7.85 0.56
C VAL A 358 19.87 8.12 -0.81
N LEU A 359 19.04 8.31 -1.84
CA LEU A 359 19.53 8.59 -3.18
C LEU A 359 20.23 9.95 -3.25
N LEU A 360 19.70 11.00 -2.66
CA LEU A 360 20.38 12.31 -2.64
C LEU A 360 21.72 12.24 -1.92
N SER A 361 21.76 11.52 -0.80
CA SER A 361 22.96 11.31 0.01
C SER A 361 24.01 10.50 -0.74
N ALA A 362 23.61 9.43 -1.45
CA ALA A 362 24.48 8.63 -2.32
C ALA A 362 25.16 9.46 -3.41
N PHE A 363 24.46 10.46 -3.94
CA PHE A 363 24.98 11.36 -4.97
C PHE A 363 25.72 12.58 -4.44
N GLN A 364 25.71 12.79 -3.11
CA GLN A 364 26.16 14.01 -2.45
C GLN A 364 25.53 15.25 -3.09
N SER A 365 24.23 15.14 -3.41
CA SER A 365 23.46 16.19 -4.07
C SER A 365 23.02 17.27 -3.08
N SER A 366 22.74 18.47 -3.58
CA SER A 366 22.11 19.52 -2.78
C SER A 366 20.68 19.13 -2.40
N PHE A 367 20.33 19.31 -1.12
CA PHE A 367 18.96 19.26 -0.64
C PHE A 367 18.30 20.62 -0.84
N VAL A 368 17.32 20.67 -1.75
CA VAL A 368 16.58 21.90 -2.12
C VAL A 368 15.19 21.96 -1.46
N CYS A 369 14.72 20.86 -0.89
CA CYS A 369 13.45 20.79 -0.15
C CYS A 369 13.69 20.38 1.31
N TYR A 370 12.81 20.87 2.19
CA TYR A 370 12.78 20.52 3.60
C TYR A 370 11.46 19.83 3.94
N GLY A 371 11.55 18.60 4.44
CA GLY A 371 10.41 17.78 4.83
C GLY A 371 9.66 17.14 3.65
N GLU A 372 8.92 16.08 3.94
CA GLU A 372 8.26 15.23 2.95
C GLU A 372 7.18 15.99 2.13
N LEU A 373 6.52 16.97 2.73
CA LEU A 373 5.42 17.71 2.07
C LEU A 373 5.95 18.79 1.10
N GLY A 374 7.13 19.33 1.39
CA GLY A 374 7.70 20.43 0.60
C GLY A 374 8.26 19.97 -0.74
N CYS A 375 8.80 18.75 -0.81
CA CYS A 375 9.62 18.32 -1.97
C CYS A 375 8.89 18.29 -3.31
N LEU A 376 7.56 18.13 -3.33
CA LEU A 376 6.81 18.20 -4.58
C LEU A 376 6.78 19.62 -5.17
N HIS A 377 6.68 20.65 -4.33
CA HIS A 377 6.54 22.04 -4.76
C HIS A 377 7.89 22.70 -5.08
N HIS A 378 9.00 22.07 -4.69
CA HIS A 378 10.34 22.53 -5.01
C HIS A 378 10.82 22.02 -6.39
N SER A 379 11.91 22.64 -6.85
CA SER A 379 12.65 22.16 -8.01
C SER A 379 13.21 20.76 -7.74
N SER A 380 13.30 19.95 -8.79
CA SER A 380 13.94 18.64 -8.71
C SER A 380 15.42 18.78 -8.35
N HIS A 381 15.94 17.81 -7.60
CA HIS A 381 17.35 17.76 -7.20
C HIS A 381 18.20 17.23 -8.36
N GLY A 382 19.22 17.98 -8.78
CA GLY A 382 20.15 17.51 -9.80
C GLY A 382 21.11 16.45 -9.24
N LEU A 383 20.97 15.21 -9.69
CA LEU A 383 21.90 14.13 -9.33
C LEU A 383 23.19 14.22 -10.16
N CYS A 384 23.04 14.49 -11.46
CA CYS A 384 24.11 14.71 -12.43
C CYS A 384 23.56 15.43 -13.69
N PRO A 385 24.40 15.84 -14.65
CA PRO A 385 23.93 16.55 -15.83
C PRO A 385 22.82 15.80 -16.58
N GLY A 386 21.63 16.38 -16.60
CA GLY A 386 20.44 15.80 -17.24
C GLY A 386 19.74 14.69 -16.46
N VAL A 387 20.12 14.42 -15.22
CA VAL A 387 19.44 13.45 -14.34
C VAL A 387 19.03 14.16 -13.06
N ALA A 388 17.73 14.20 -12.80
CA ALA A 388 17.17 14.79 -11.59
C ALA A 388 16.30 13.81 -10.84
N LEU A 389 16.12 14.09 -9.55
CA LEU A 389 15.30 13.34 -8.62
C LEU A 389 14.20 14.26 -8.07
N LYS A 390 12.98 13.75 -8.01
CA LYS A 390 11.87 14.43 -7.34
C LYS A 390 11.09 13.46 -6.46
N TYR A 391 10.52 13.97 -5.37
CA TYR A 391 9.63 13.22 -4.49
C TYR A 391 8.23 13.81 -4.50
N ALA A 392 7.22 12.93 -4.46
CA ALA A 392 5.83 13.28 -4.26
C ALA A 392 5.23 12.38 -3.17
N ARG A 393 4.68 12.98 -2.10
CA ARG A 393 4.02 12.21 -1.06
C ARG A 393 2.62 11.81 -1.52
N ASN A 394 2.43 10.53 -1.78
CA ASN A 394 1.12 9.98 -2.07
C ASN A 394 0.99 8.63 -1.36
N ASP A 395 0.32 8.66 -0.21
CA ASP A 395 0.20 7.57 0.74
C ASP A 395 -0.61 6.37 0.18
N LEU A 396 -1.42 6.59 -0.87
CA LEU A 396 -2.26 5.55 -1.50
C LEU A 396 -1.84 5.18 -2.94
N LEU A 397 -0.84 5.88 -3.50
CA LEU A 397 -0.50 5.90 -4.93
C LEU A 397 -1.70 6.20 -5.84
N SER A 398 -2.60 7.09 -5.41
CA SER A 398 -3.74 7.52 -6.20
C SER A 398 -3.32 8.42 -7.37
N VAL A 399 -4.07 8.37 -8.46
CA VAL A 399 -3.86 9.22 -9.65
C VAL A 399 -4.79 10.45 -9.62
N PRO A 400 -4.40 11.61 -10.19
CA PRO A 400 -5.03 12.91 -9.90
C PRO A 400 -6.56 13.02 -10.08
N TRP A 401 -7.17 12.36 -11.08
CA TRP A 401 -8.65 12.39 -11.25
C TRP A 401 -9.40 11.48 -10.28
N ALA A 402 -8.70 10.62 -9.53
CA ALA A 402 -9.30 9.81 -8.48
C ALA A 402 -9.49 10.62 -7.18
N VAL A 403 -8.77 11.73 -7.04
CA VAL A 403 -8.91 12.71 -5.96
C VAL A 403 -10.03 13.67 -6.35
N ASN A 404 -11.09 13.76 -5.55
CA ASN A 404 -12.15 14.73 -5.79
C ASN A 404 -11.68 16.10 -5.24
N PRO A 405 -11.38 17.09 -6.10
CA PRO A 405 -10.87 18.38 -5.64
C PRO A 405 -11.89 19.17 -4.80
N GLU A 406 -13.18 18.82 -4.87
CA GLU A 406 -14.23 19.45 -4.04
C GLU A 406 -14.44 18.77 -2.68
N GLU A 407 -13.88 17.56 -2.44
CA GLU A 407 -14.05 16.83 -1.17
C GLU A 407 -12.89 17.01 -0.18
N GLU A 408 -11.75 17.55 -0.61
CA GLU A 408 -10.60 17.83 0.26
C GLU A 408 -10.09 19.25 0.06
N GLU A 409 -10.82 20.23 0.62
CA GLU A 409 -10.35 21.61 0.76
C GLU A 409 -9.10 21.69 1.69
N PHE A 410 -8.83 20.61 2.43
CA PHE A 410 -7.59 20.36 3.18
C PHE A 410 -7.24 18.86 3.07
N PRO A 411 -5.99 18.49 2.73
CA PRO A 411 -5.57 17.08 2.77
C PRO A 411 -5.84 16.54 4.17
N SER A 412 -6.43 15.35 4.27
CA SER A 412 -6.62 14.68 5.55
C SER A 412 -5.28 14.62 6.30
N ALA A 413 -5.23 15.08 7.55
CA ALA A 413 -4.02 14.98 8.37
C ALA A 413 -3.50 13.53 8.52
N SER A 414 -4.36 12.54 8.24
CA SER A 414 -4.05 11.11 8.33
C SER A 414 -3.74 10.44 6.99
N THR A 415 -3.93 11.08 5.83
CA THR A 415 -3.60 10.49 4.51
C THR A 415 -3.33 11.61 3.52
N VAL A 416 -2.14 11.62 2.92
CA VAL A 416 -1.68 12.64 1.99
C VAL A 416 -1.64 12.08 0.58
N GLU A 417 -2.32 12.73 -0.36
CA GLU A 417 -2.43 12.30 -1.75
C GLU A 417 -1.99 13.41 -2.72
N GLN A 418 -0.72 13.82 -2.67
CA GLN A 418 -0.24 14.87 -3.57
C GLN A 418 -0.32 14.41 -5.05
N PRO A 419 -0.64 15.33 -5.99
CA PRO A 419 -0.76 14.99 -7.40
C PRO A 419 0.62 14.70 -8.01
N TRP A 420 0.87 13.44 -8.34
CA TRP A 420 2.14 13.00 -8.91
C TRP A 420 2.01 12.44 -10.34
N ALA A 421 0.85 11.86 -10.67
CA ALA A 421 0.62 11.21 -11.97
C ALA A 421 0.00 12.18 -13.00
N THR A 422 0.50 13.42 -13.06
CA THR A 422 0.07 14.42 -14.06
C THR A 422 0.82 14.22 -15.38
N PRO A 423 0.28 14.67 -16.53
CA PRO A 423 1.00 14.60 -17.81
C PRO A 423 2.38 15.26 -17.75
N GLU A 424 2.50 16.42 -17.10
CA GLU A 424 3.79 17.10 -16.92
C GLU A 424 4.82 16.24 -16.20
N MET A 425 4.42 15.60 -15.10
CA MET A 425 5.31 14.74 -14.31
C MET A 425 5.66 13.46 -15.08
N LEU A 426 4.68 12.77 -15.67
CA LEU A 426 4.91 11.47 -16.34
C LEU A 426 5.59 11.62 -17.72
N LEU A 427 5.48 12.77 -18.38
CA LEU A 427 6.26 13.06 -19.58
C LEU A 427 7.71 13.41 -19.26
N LYS A 428 7.96 14.03 -18.10
CA LYS A 428 9.31 14.43 -17.65
C LYS A 428 10.09 13.27 -17.00
N TYR A 429 9.53 12.66 -15.96
CA TYR A 429 10.21 11.62 -15.18
C TYR A 429 9.93 10.23 -15.76
N LYS A 430 10.97 9.60 -16.31
CA LYS A 430 10.86 8.31 -17.02
C LYS A 430 11.12 7.08 -16.15
N VAL A 431 11.65 7.27 -14.95
CA VAL A 431 11.83 6.22 -13.96
C VAL A 431 10.98 6.54 -12.74
N LEU A 432 10.02 5.68 -12.43
CA LEU A 432 9.17 5.79 -11.26
C LEU A 432 9.64 4.81 -10.20
N ILE A 433 9.85 5.29 -8.97
CA ILE A 433 10.08 4.43 -7.80
C ILE A 433 8.89 4.57 -6.87
N LEU A 434 8.07 3.53 -6.83
CA LEU A 434 6.77 3.50 -6.16
C LEU A 434 6.84 2.65 -4.88
N ASN A 435 6.10 3.06 -3.86
CA ASN A 435 5.79 2.23 -2.70
C ASN A 435 4.46 2.63 -2.09
N ARG A 436 3.79 1.65 -1.49
CA ARG A 436 2.63 1.84 -0.63
C ARG A 436 2.73 0.83 0.51
N GLY A 437 3.00 1.30 1.73
CA GLY A 437 3.24 0.41 2.85
C GLY A 437 2.55 0.79 4.15
N LEU A 438 2.72 2.04 4.58
CA LEU A 438 2.33 2.43 5.94
C LEU A 438 0.83 2.67 6.11
N PHE A 439 0.14 2.92 5.01
CA PHE A 439 -1.28 3.24 5.00
C PHE A 439 -2.08 2.00 4.61
N TRP A 440 -2.28 1.14 5.62
CA TRP A 440 -3.02 -0.10 5.46
C TRP A 440 -4.46 0.14 5.02
N ARG A 441 -4.91 -0.70 4.09
CA ARG A 441 -6.31 -0.83 3.67
C ARG A 441 -6.68 -2.31 3.62
N PRO A 442 -7.98 -2.67 3.63
CA PRO A 442 -8.41 -4.01 3.28
C PRO A 442 -7.83 -4.43 1.92
N ASP A 443 -7.50 -5.71 1.76
CA ASP A 443 -6.78 -6.21 0.59
C ASP A 443 -7.52 -5.94 -0.72
N GLU A 444 -8.86 -6.00 -0.72
CA GLU A 444 -9.68 -5.72 -1.91
C GLU A 444 -9.56 -4.26 -2.34
N VAL A 445 -9.48 -3.34 -1.37
CA VAL A 445 -9.30 -1.90 -1.63
C VAL A 445 -7.87 -1.63 -2.10
N PHE A 446 -6.88 -2.18 -1.40
CA PHE A 446 -5.47 -2.08 -1.77
C PHE A 446 -5.24 -2.59 -3.20
N MET A 447 -5.74 -3.79 -3.51
CA MET A 447 -5.62 -4.39 -4.83
C MET A 447 -6.35 -3.57 -5.90
N GLY A 448 -7.60 -3.15 -5.64
CA GLY A 448 -8.36 -2.35 -6.60
C GLY A 448 -7.69 -1.03 -6.96
N GLU A 449 -7.11 -0.35 -5.97
CA GLU A 449 -6.36 0.90 -6.18
C GLU A 449 -5.03 0.65 -6.92
N MET A 450 -4.27 -0.38 -6.54
CA MET A 450 -3.04 -0.78 -7.23
C MET A 450 -3.30 -1.14 -8.69
N VAL A 451 -4.32 -1.96 -8.96
CA VAL A 451 -4.75 -2.33 -10.31
C VAL A 451 -5.12 -1.08 -11.12
N PHE A 452 -5.86 -0.15 -10.53
CA PHE A 452 -6.25 1.08 -11.21
C PHE A 452 -5.04 1.94 -11.59
N THR A 453 -4.14 2.19 -10.64
CA THR A 453 -2.93 3.00 -10.87
C THR A 453 -2.02 2.34 -11.90
N MET A 454 -1.72 1.05 -11.74
CA MET A 454 -0.82 0.33 -12.66
C MET A 454 -1.42 0.22 -14.07
N LYS A 455 -2.72 -0.05 -14.19
CA LYS A 455 -3.42 -0.03 -15.48
C LYS A 455 -3.35 1.33 -16.15
N HIS A 456 -3.51 2.40 -15.38
CA HIS A 456 -3.40 3.75 -15.91
C HIS A 456 -2.01 4.01 -16.49
N LEU A 457 -0.95 3.75 -15.71
CA LEU A 457 0.44 3.95 -16.15
C LEU A 457 0.76 3.10 -17.39
N ALA A 458 0.48 1.79 -17.34
CA ALA A 458 0.77 0.87 -18.44
C ALA A 458 0.04 1.25 -19.74
N LYS A 459 -1.20 1.73 -19.65
CA LYS A 459 -2.01 2.08 -20.82
C LYS A 459 -1.60 3.40 -21.47
N TYR A 460 -1.35 4.44 -20.67
CA TYR A 460 -1.17 5.81 -21.18
C TYR A 460 0.29 6.25 -21.24
N TYR A 461 1.18 5.59 -20.49
CA TYR A 461 2.59 5.95 -20.39
C TYR A 461 3.50 4.69 -20.44
N PRO A 462 3.44 3.90 -21.53
CA PRO A 462 4.16 2.64 -21.65
C PRO A 462 5.69 2.76 -21.76
N ASP A 463 6.20 3.99 -21.90
CA ASP A 463 7.63 4.30 -21.92
C ASP A 463 8.21 4.53 -20.52
N LEU A 464 7.39 4.44 -19.47
CA LEU A 464 7.84 4.55 -18.09
C LEU A 464 8.45 3.24 -17.61
N LEU A 465 9.61 3.34 -16.97
CA LEU A 465 10.14 2.25 -16.14
C LEU A 465 9.56 2.38 -14.74
N ILE A 466 8.86 1.33 -14.27
CA ILE A 466 8.26 1.29 -12.95
C ILE A 466 9.06 0.32 -12.06
N LEU A 467 9.66 0.86 -11.00
CA LEU A 467 10.25 0.09 -9.90
C LEU A 467 9.31 0.22 -8.69
N TYR A 468 8.71 -0.87 -8.26
CA TYR A 468 7.92 -0.90 -7.03
C TYR A 468 8.73 -1.59 -5.95
N ARG A 469 8.99 -0.91 -4.82
CA ARG A 469 9.69 -1.55 -3.70
C ARG A 469 8.71 -2.17 -2.71
N ALA A 470 9.08 -3.33 -2.18
CA ALA A 470 8.37 -3.94 -1.08
C ALA A 470 8.33 -3.03 0.15
N SER A 471 7.22 -3.08 0.86
CA SER A 471 7.09 -2.44 2.16
C SER A 471 7.84 -3.29 3.17
N HIS A 472 8.85 -2.72 3.82
CA HIS A 472 9.57 -3.45 4.86
C HIS A 472 8.66 -3.70 6.07
N PRO A 473 8.87 -4.78 6.85
CA PRO A 473 8.00 -5.10 7.97
C PRO A 473 7.97 -3.95 8.97
N VAL A 474 6.79 -3.67 9.54
CA VAL A 474 6.65 -2.75 10.67
C VAL A 474 6.37 -3.55 11.93
N THR A 475 6.99 -3.18 13.04
CA THR A 475 6.57 -3.69 14.34
C THR A 475 5.68 -2.64 14.98
N SER A 476 4.45 -3.02 15.34
CA SER A 476 3.55 -2.13 16.10
C SER A 476 4.07 -1.88 17.51
N ASP A 477 4.79 -2.87 18.05
CA ASP A 477 5.39 -2.83 19.36
C ASP A 477 6.91 -2.62 19.27
N CYS A 478 7.36 -1.48 19.79
CA CYS A 478 8.77 -1.18 19.99
C CYS A 478 9.38 -1.94 21.16
N THR A 479 8.59 -2.71 21.92
CA THR A 479 9.06 -3.48 23.08
C THR A 479 10.10 -4.52 22.67
N GLN A 480 10.03 -5.11 21.47
CA GLN A 480 11.13 -5.95 20.98
C GLN A 480 12.43 -5.14 20.88
N LEU A 481 12.42 -3.98 20.22
CA LEU A 481 13.58 -3.09 20.16
C LEU A 481 14.05 -2.66 21.57
N LYS A 482 13.12 -2.40 22.50
CA LYS A 482 13.43 -2.09 23.92
C LYS A 482 14.12 -3.24 24.63
N THR A 483 13.52 -4.43 24.58
CA THR A 483 14.07 -5.65 25.20
C THR A 483 15.39 -6.09 24.57
N GLN A 484 15.66 -5.65 23.33
CA GLN A 484 16.87 -5.90 22.58
C GLN A 484 17.93 -4.80 22.78
N GLY A 485 17.63 -3.75 23.54
CA GLY A 485 18.55 -2.63 23.79
C GLY A 485 18.80 -1.73 22.58
N GLU A 486 17.84 -1.67 21.65
CA GLU A 486 17.95 -1.00 20.35
C GLU A 486 17.03 0.21 20.20
N ASP A 487 15.98 0.35 21.02
CA ASP A 487 15.12 1.55 20.96
C ASP A 487 15.82 2.80 21.48
N GLU A 488 16.88 2.59 22.26
CA GLU A 488 17.83 3.54 22.76
C GLU A 488 19.20 3.15 22.23
N ALA A 489 19.51 3.54 20.98
CA ALA A 489 20.89 3.83 20.65
C ALA A 489 21.37 4.96 21.59
N ILE A 490 21.78 4.51 22.78
CA ILE A 490 22.52 5.10 23.88
C ILE A 490 21.85 6.13 24.81
N PHE A 491 20.73 5.81 25.48
CA PHE A 491 20.47 6.44 26.80
C PHE A 491 19.30 5.82 27.58
N ASP A 492 19.60 5.04 28.62
CA ASP A 492 18.60 4.70 29.63
C ASP A 492 18.29 5.94 30.49
N LYS A 493 17.08 6.47 30.33
CA LYS A 493 16.59 7.65 31.07
C LYS A 493 16.43 7.42 32.57
N GLU A 494 16.24 6.18 33.01
CA GLU A 494 15.99 5.85 34.41
C GLU A 494 17.30 5.61 35.19
N THR A 495 18.31 5.01 34.56
CA THR A 495 19.59 4.73 35.23
C THR A 495 20.67 5.78 34.98
N GLY A 496 20.52 6.64 33.98
CA GLY A 496 21.52 7.66 33.65
C GLY A 496 22.85 7.09 33.12
N GLY A 497 22.94 5.77 32.91
CA GLY A 497 24.14 5.07 32.45
C GLY A 497 24.27 5.09 30.92
N THR A 498 25.49 5.35 30.45
CA THR A 498 25.94 4.83 29.15
C THR A 498 26.05 3.31 29.25
N VAL A 499 25.79 2.62 28.12
CA VAL A 499 25.72 1.16 27.99
C VAL A 499 26.65 0.42 28.97
N VAL A 500 26.07 -0.45 29.79
CA VAL A 500 26.80 -1.41 30.62
C VAL A 500 27.70 -2.23 29.69
N GLU A 501 29.01 -2.22 29.95
CA GLU A 501 29.96 -3.12 29.32
C GLU A 501 29.41 -4.56 29.37
N GLY A 502 29.01 -5.11 28.21
CA GLY A 502 28.34 -6.41 28.11
C GLY A 502 26.92 -6.42 27.51
N THR A 503 26.30 -5.27 27.22
CA THR A 503 25.05 -5.25 26.43
C THR A 503 25.36 -5.62 24.97
N ILE A 504 24.90 -6.79 24.53
CA ILE A 504 25.05 -7.25 23.14
C ILE A 504 24.13 -6.38 22.26
N LEU A 505 24.66 -5.30 21.68
CA LEU A 505 24.02 -4.60 20.57
C LEU A 505 23.72 -5.66 19.50
N GLN A 506 22.43 -5.85 19.13
CA GLN A 506 22.14 -6.97 18.25
C GLN A 506 22.79 -6.75 16.89
N LYS A 507 23.49 -7.78 16.44
CA LYS A 507 23.89 -7.93 15.05
C LYS A 507 22.62 -8.11 14.23
N PRO A 508 22.64 -7.82 12.92
CA PRO A 508 21.57 -8.22 12.02
C PRO A 508 21.13 -9.65 12.29
N LEU A 509 19.83 -9.89 12.25
CA LEU A 509 19.30 -11.24 12.41
C LEU A 509 19.86 -12.12 11.30
N SER A 510 20.21 -13.37 11.64
CA SER A 510 20.68 -14.34 10.64
C SER A 510 19.56 -14.77 9.69
N GLU A 511 18.31 -14.68 10.13
CA GLU A 511 17.12 -15.00 9.36
C GLU A 511 16.00 -13.97 9.63
N PRO A 512 15.11 -13.71 8.66
CA PRO A 512 13.92 -12.90 8.89
C PRO A 512 13.03 -13.47 10.02
N PRO A 513 12.41 -12.62 10.85
CA PRO A 513 11.49 -13.06 11.88
C PRO A 513 10.32 -13.85 11.27
N LYS A 514 10.00 -14.99 11.89
CA LYS A 514 8.84 -15.81 11.50
C LYS A 514 7.55 -15.13 11.96
N ARG A 515 6.46 -15.41 11.24
CA ARG A 515 5.12 -14.95 11.60
C ARG A 515 4.72 -15.55 12.95
N THR A 516 4.26 -14.72 13.87
CA THR A 516 3.76 -15.13 15.18
C THR A 516 2.24 -14.97 15.26
N GLU A 517 1.57 -15.80 16.04
CA GLU A 517 0.16 -15.58 16.38
C GLU A 517 0.02 -14.31 17.21
N SER A 518 -1.00 -13.49 16.92
CA SER A 518 -1.24 -12.27 17.67
C SER A 518 -1.79 -12.62 19.06
N SER A 519 -0.96 -12.55 20.11
CA SER A 519 -1.45 -12.59 21.50
C SER A 519 -1.94 -11.20 21.89
N SER A 520 -3.24 -10.95 21.80
CA SER A 520 -3.83 -9.69 22.28
C SER A 520 -3.90 -9.70 23.82
N THR A 521 -2.81 -9.37 24.51
CA THR A 521 -2.77 -9.27 25.98
C THR A 521 -3.04 -7.86 26.51
N SER A 522 -3.14 -6.83 25.66
CA SER A 522 -3.50 -5.47 26.08
C SER A 522 -4.84 -5.04 25.46
N GLY A 523 -5.83 -4.77 26.32
CA GLY A 523 -7.21 -4.39 25.96
C GLY A 523 -7.38 -3.03 25.26
N LYS A 524 -6.36 -2.54 24.55
CA LYS A 524 -6.42 -1.38 23.66
C LYS A 524 -5.88 -1.81 22.30
N ALA A 525 -6.79 -2.24 21.42
CA ALA A 525 -6.44 -2.60 20.05
C ALA A 525 -5.99 -1.33 19.30
N GLU A 526 -4.67 -1.10 19.24
CA GLU A 526 -4.11 -0.08 18.35
C GLU A 526 -4.28 -0.58 16.90
N PHE A 527 -4.98 0.18 16.07
CA PHE A 527 -5.31 -0.15 14.67
C PHE A 527 -4.08 -0.01 13.75
N ARG A 528 -3.03 -0.81 13.98
CA ARG A 528 -1.82 -0.84 13.13
C ARG A 528 -1.80 -2.13 12.31
N PRO A 529 -1.36 -2.10 11.03
CA PRO A 529 -1.18 -3.33 10.26
C PRO A 529 -0.21 -4.26 10.97
N THR A 530 -0.51 -5.54 10.94
CA THR A 530 0.44 -6.56 11.41
C THR A 530 1.48 -6.83 10.33
N VAL A 531 2.61 -7.45 10.71
CA VAL A 531 3.60 -7.97 9.75
C VAL A 531 2.94 -8.89 8.72
N ALA A 532 1.94 -9.66 9.15
CA ALA A 532 1.17 -10.54 8.31
C ALA A 532 0.41 -9.81 7.18
N ASP A 533 -0.10 -8.61 7.46
CA ASP A 533 -0.83 -7.81 6.47
C ASP A 533 0.11 -7.20 5.44
N ILE A 534 1.26 -6.68 5.90
CA ILE A 534 2.27 -6.12 5.02
C ILE A 534 2.79 -7.19 4.05
N GLN A 535 3.11 -8.37 4.57
CA GLN A 535 3.52 -9.53 3.77
C GLN A 535 2.54 -9.88 2.67
N ARG A 536 1.25 -9.86 3.01
CA ARG A 536 0.18 -10.19 2.07
C ARG A 536 0.02 -9.09 1.02
N GLN A 537 0.04 -7.82 1.42
CA GLN A 537 -0.02 -6.70 0.48
C GLN A 537 1.22 -6.61 -0.41
N ASN A 538 2.39 -7.01 0.08
CA ASN A 538 3.60 -7.13 -0.71
C ASN A 538 3.43 -8.16 -1.84
N ARG A 539 2.87 -9.35 -1.56
CA ARG A 539 2.58 -10.36 -2.59
C ARG A 539 1.53 -9.91 -3.60
N ILE A 540 0.46 -9.26 -3.14
CA ILE A 540 -0.53 -8.64 -4.03
C ILE A 540 0.17 -7.61 -4.94
N ALA A 541 0.96 -6.71 -4.37
CA ALA A 541 1.66 -5.69 -5.12
C ALA A 541 2.64 -6.29 -6.15
N LYS A 542 3.42 -7.31 -5.77
CA LYS A 542 4.32 -8.03 -6.69
C LYS A 542 3.57 -8.55 -7.91
N THR A 543 2.46 -9.26 -7.67
CA THR A 543 1.62 -9.83 -8.73
C THR A 543 1.09 -8.75 -9.67
N ILE A 544 0.50 -7.68 -9.13
CA ILE A 544 -0.09 -6.61 -9.95
C ILE A 544 0.97 -5.81 -10.71
N VAL A 545 2.09 -5.47 -10.06
CA VAL A 545 3.16 -4.65 -10.67
C VAL A 545 3.85 -5.40 -11.81
N GLU A 546 4.20 -6.67 -11.60
CA GLU A 546 4.88 -7.46 -12.64
C GLU A 546 3.95 -7.74 -13.82
N ALA A 547 2.66 -8.00 -13.56
CA ALA A 547 1.66 -8.13 -14.62
C ALA A 547 1.48 -6.84 -15.43
N ALA A 548 1.63 -5.68 -14.79
CA ALA A 548 1.58 -4.37 -15.45
C ALA A 548 2.86 -4.01 -16.21
N GLY A 549 3.87 -4.89 -16.23
CA GLY A 549 5.15 -4.64 -16.88
C GLY A 549 6.17 -3.87 -16.03
N GLY A 550 5.95 -3.76 -14.72
CA GLY A 550 6.89 -3.17 -13.77
C GLY A 550 7.89 -4.19 -13.20
N ILE A 551 8.74 -3.72 -12.29
CA ILE A 551 9.71 -4.51 -11.54
C ILE A 551 9.38 -4.39 -10.07
N TYR A 552 9.32 -5.53 -9.38
CA TYR A 552 9.15 -5.58 -7.94
C TYR A 552 10.50 -5.80 -7.25
N LEU A 553 10.87 -4.92 -6.32
CA LEU A 553 12.07 -5.07 -5.49
C LEU A 553 11.67 -5.75 -4.17
N ASP A 554 11.92 -7.06 -4.10
CA ASP A 554 11.52 -7.91 -2.97
C ASP A 554 12.48 -7.78 -1.79
N THR A 555 12.45 -6.63 -1.14
CA THR A 555 13.39 -6.25 -0.08
C THR A 555 12.86 -6.53 1.33
N GLU A 556 11.69 -7.15 1.45
CA GLU A 556 11.03 -7.32 2.74
C GLU A 556 11.93 -8.10 3.71
N ALA A 557 12.35 -9.31 3.32
CA ALA A 557 13.20 -10.18 4.13
C ALA A 557 14.54 -9.53 4.46
N MET A 558 15.16 -8.88 3.47
CA MET A 558 16.42 -8.15 3.60
C MET A 558 16.37 -7.12 4.75
N PHE A 559 15.30 -6.33 4.83
CA PHE A 559 15.14 -5.31 5.89
C PHE A 559 14.48 -5.84 7.17
N ALA A 560 13.78 -6.97 7.11
CA ALA A 560 13.27 -7.66 8.29
C ALA A 560 14.40 -8.09 9.24
N MET A 561 15.58 -8.39 8.69
CA MET A 561 16.79 -8.73 9.44
C MET A 561 17.48 -7.55 10.13
N ARG A 562 16.95 -6.32 9.98
CA ARG A 562 17.59 -5.08 10.45
C ARG A 562 16.80 -4.32 11.51
N PRO A 563 16.36 -4.95 12.61
CA PRO A 563 15.74 -4.22 13.71
C PRO A 563 16.68 -3.14 14.28
N ASP A 564 17.99 -3.43 14.32
CA ASP A 564 19.10 -2.58 14.78
C ASP A 564 19.19 -1.19 14.11
N GLY A 565 18.61 -1.04 12.91
CA GLY A 565 18.64 0.21 12.17
C GLY A 565 17.42 1.11 12.35
N ARG A 566 16.42 0.72 13.16
CA ARG A 566 15.17 1.47 13.33
C ARG A 566 15.34 2.68 14.24
N MET A 567 14.42 3.64 14.12
CA MET A 567 14.50 4.90 14.86
C MET A 567 14.23 4.78 16.37
N GLY A 568 13.45 3.80 16.82
CA GLY A 568 13.11 3.64 18.24
C GLY A 568 12.12 4.70 18.76
N GLU A 569 12.00 4.83 20.09
CA GLU A 569 11.20 5.87 20.77
C GLU A 569 9.72 5.99 20.30
N GLY A 570 9.08 4.86 19.98
CA GLY A 570 7.70 4.82 19.48
C GLY A 570 7.56 4.93 17.96
N ASP A 571 8.67 5.05 17.24
CA ASP A 571 8.76 4.98 15.78
C ASP A 571 9.53 3.73 15.32
N CYS A 572 8.80 2.63 15.26
CA CYS A 572 9.31 1.33 14.84
C CYS A 572 9.15 1.05 13.35
N THR A 573 8.77 2.07 12.59
CA THR A 573 8.46 1.94 11.18
C THR A 573 9.61 2.45 10.31
N ARG A 574 10.26 3.53 10.74
CA ARG A 574 11.31 4.20 9.95
C ARG A 574 12.69 3.77 10.41
N PHE A 575 13.64 3.86 9.48
CA PHE A 575 15.06 3.61 9.75
C PHE A 575 15.80 4.91 10.08
N CYS A 576 16.85 4.81 10.90
CA CYS A 576 17.83 5.86 11.03
C CYS A 576 18.63 6.02 9.72
N ALA A 577 19.16 7.22 9.49
CA ALA A 577 20.03 7.53 8.37
C ALA A 577 21.33 8.17 8.89
N PRO A 578 22.53 7.69 8.48
CA PRO A 578 22.82 6.46 7.72
C PRO A 578 22.34 5.17 8.39
N GLY A 579 22.24 4.10 7.61
CA GLY A 579 21.75 2.83 8.13
C GLY A 579 21.36 1.84 7.05
N PRO A 580 20.51 0.84 7.38
CA PRO A 580 20.18 -0.24 6.46
C PRO A 580 19.69 0.22 5.09
N LEU A 581 18.88 1.29 5.04
CA LEU A 581 18.30 1.79 3.80
C LEU A 581 19.35 2.24 2.76
N ASP A 582 20.61 2.47 3.16
CA ASP A 582 21.70 2.81 2.23
C ASP A 582 21.93 1.70 1.18
N ALA A 583 21.56 0.46 1.50
CA ALA A 583 21.64 -0.65 0.56
C ALA A 583 20.71 -0.49 -0.68
N TYR A 584 19.71 0.41 -0.63
CA TYR A 584 18.92 0.75 -1.80
C TYR A 584 19.73 1.45 -2.89
N ALA A 585 20.80 2.17 -2.55
CA ALA A 585 21.65 2.82 -3.56
C ALA A 585 22.27 1.77 -4.51
N ASP A 586 22.85 0.71 -3.94
CA ASP A 586 23.42 -0.41 -4.70
C ASP A 586 22.33 -1.22 -5.42
N LEU A 587 21.19 -1.47 -4.76
CA LEU A 587 20.11 -2.26 -5.35
C LEU A 587 19.46 -1.56 -6.56
N ILE A 588 19.13 -0.27 -6.43
CA ILE A 588 18.54 0.51 -7.53
C ILE A 588 19.56 0.64 -8.66
N TYR A 589 20.84 0.89 -8.34
CA TYR A 589 21.92 0.91 -9.32
C TYR A 589 21.99 -0.38 -10.14
N ASN A 590 22.08 -1.54 -9.47
CA ASN A 590 22.18 -2.83 -10.16
C ASN A 590 20.91 -3.16 -10.95
N THR A 591 19.74 -2.85 -10.40
CA THR A 591 18.46 -3.01 -11.11
C THR A 591 18.48 -2.23 -12.42
N LEU A 592 18.83 -0.94 -12.39
CA LEU A 592 18.89 -0.12 -13.59
C LEU A 592 19.99 -0.57 -14.56
N ARG A 593 21.14 -1.02 -14.03
CA ARG A 593 22.28 -1.51 -14.79
C ARG A 593 21.91 -2.69 -15.68
N ILE A 594 21.23 -3.70 -15.13
CA ILE A 594 20.94 -4.92 -15.91
C ILE A 594 19.87 -4.69 -16.96
N LEU A 595 18.94 -3.75 -16.73
CA LEU A 595 17.85 -3.42 -17.64
C LEU A 595 18.30 -2.64 -18.87
N ARG A 596 19.56 -2.17 -18.91
CA ARG A 596 20.13 -1.62 -20.14
C ARG A 596 20.29 -2.72 -21.19
N ALA A 597 20.08 -2.31 -22.45
CA ALA A 597 20.41 -3.14 -23.61
C ALA A 597 21.85 -3.68 -23.48
N PRO A 598 22.13 -4.90 -23.96
CA PRO A 598 23.52 -5.37 -24.04
C PRO A 598 24.36 -4.31 -24.74
N LEU A 599 25.49 -3.96 -24.13
CA LEU A 599 26.55 -3.27 -24.84
C LEU A 599 26.87 -4.16 -26.06
N PRO A 600 27.06 -3.57 -27.26
CA PRO A 600 27.53 -4.35 -28.39
C PRO A 600 28.76 -5.14 -27.93
N GLN A 601 28.73 -6.47 -28.13
CA GLN A 601 29.89 -7.31 -27.89
C GLN A 601 31.00 -6.78 -28.80
N GLU A 602 32.09 -6.27 -28.22
CA GLU A 602 33.33 -5.96 -28.95
C GLU A 602 34.00 -7.24 -29.46
#